data_AF-A0A1Y4RT89-F1
#
_entry.id   AF-A0A1Y4RT89-F1
#
_cell.length_a   1.000
_cell.length_b   1.000
_cell.length_c   1.000
_cell.angle_alpha   90.00
_cell.angle_beta   90.00
_cell.angle_gamma   90.00
#
_symmetry.space_group_name_H-M   'P 1'
#
loop_
_entity.id
_entity.type
_entity.pdbx_description
1 polymer ?
#
loop_
_entity_poly.entity_id
_entity_poly.type
_entity_poly.pdbx_seq_one_letter_code
_entity_poly.pdbx_strand_id
1 'polypeptide(L)'
;MSTTLNDSFWLERITQCRSSGLTDRQWCMENGIPVSTFYYHVRALRNKACEIPETADISRQKQEVVQIPLWEEGPQVPDGISVHSPSICLQMQGIRV
;
A
#
# COMPACT_ATOMS: atom_id res chain seq x y z
N MET A 1 -7.90 28.67 5.23
CA MET A 1 -7.22 27.98 4.11
C MET A 1 -5.87 27.48 4.63
N SER A 2 -5.82 26.26 5.19
CA SER A 2 -4.58 25.69 5.77
C SER A 2 -4.55 24.15 5.81
N THR A 3 -5.54 23.47 5.21
CA THR A 3 -5.68 22.01 5.32
C THR A 3 -4.55 21.25 4.63
N THR A 4 -4.00 21.78 3.53
CA THR A 4 -2.94 21.12 2.74
C THR A 4 -1.59 21.06 3.46
N LEU A 5 -1.21 22.13 4.20
CA LEU A 5 0.04 22.17 4.97
C LEU A 5 0.05 21.18 6.13
N ASN A 6 -1.11 20.98 6.77
CA ASN A 6 -1.25 19.96 7.81
C ASN A 6 -1.19 18.55 7.22
N ASP A 7 -1.75 18.34 6.03
CA ASP A 7 -1.72 17.02 5.39
C ASP A 7 -0.29 16.60 5.03
N SER A 8 0.52 17.50 4.47
CA SER A 8 1.93 17.22 4.16
C SER A 8 2.75 16.90 5.40
N PHE A 9 2.53 17.63 6.51
CA PHE A 9 3.19 17.36 7.79
C PHE A 9 2.89 15.95 8.29
N TRP A 10 1.62 15.52 8.25
CA TRP A 10 1.23 14.19 8.70
C TRP A 10 1.71 13.09 7.75
N LEU A 11 1.78 13.35 6.44
CA LEU A 11 2.35 12.40 5.48
C LEU A 11 3.84 12.13 5.74
N GLU A 12 4.62 13.17 6.01
CA GLU A 12 6.04 13.02 6.35
C GLU A 12 6.21 12.18 7.63
N ARG A 13 5.45 12.51 8.66
CA ARG A 13 5.42 11.83 9.97
C ARG A 13 5.09 10.34 9.82
N ILE A 14 4.07 10.00 9.04
CA ILE A 14 3.67 8.61 8.76
C ILE A 14 4.77 7.89 7.97
N THR A 15 5.41 8.57 7.02
CA THR A 15 6.53 8.01 6.25
C THR A 15 7.72 7.69 7.15
N GLN A 16 8.09 8.60 8.06
CA GLN A 16 9.13 8.39 9.07
C GLN A 16 8.79 7.23 10.01
N CYS A 17 7.53 7.14 10.46
CA CYS A 17 7.08 6.01 11.28
C CYS A 17 7.30 4.67 10.57
N ARG A 18 6.93 4.60 9.27
CA ARG A 18 7.08 3.38 8.47
C ARG A 18 8.54 3.04 8.15
N SER A 19 9.40 4.03 7.95
CA SER A 19 10.83 3.80 7.70
C SER A 19 11.62 3.48 8.97
N SER A 20 11.08 3.80 10.14
CA SER A 20 11.78 3.57 11.43
C SER A 20 11.98 2.10 11.79
N GLY A 21 11.15 1.20 11.25
CA GLY A 21 11.13 -0.22 11.65
C GLY A 21 10.58 -0.48 13.05
N LEU A 22 10.10 0.55 13.76
CA LEU A 22 9.42 0.43 15.05
C LEU A 22 7.93 0.15 14.87
N THR A 23 7.28 -0.36 15.92
CA THR A 23 5.81 -0.38 15.93
C THR A 23 5.26 1.04 16.02
N ASP A 24 4.10 1.31 15.40
CA ASP A 24 3.45 2.63 15.43
C ASP A 24 3.34 3.20 16.86
N ARG A 25 3.04 2.35 17.85
CA ARG A 25 2.94 2.74 19.26
C ARG A 25 4.29 3.20 19.83
N GLN A 26 5.37 2.47 19.57
CA GLN A 26 6.71 2.83 20.04
C GLN A 26 7.18 4.13 19.41
N TRP A 27 7.04 4.25 18.08
CA TRP A 27 7.42 5.45 17.36
C TRP A 27 6.65 6.69 17.84
N CYS A 28 5.33 6.55 18.06
CA CYS A 28 4.50 7.61 18.63
C CYS A 28 4.97 8.04 20.04
N MET A 29 5.33 7.09 20.91
CA MET A 29 5.85 7.41 22.24
C MET A 29 7.18 8.18 22.17
N GLU A 30 8.12 7.76 21.32
CA GLU A 30 9.42 8.43 21.13
C GLU A 30 9.27 9.84 20.55
N ASN A 31 8.30 10.05 19.67
CA ASN A 31 8.05 11.33 19.00
C ASN A 31 7.06 12.23 19.75
N GLY A 32 6.58 11.81 20.93
CA GLY A 32 5.64 12.58 21.76
C GLY A 32 4.26 12.76 21.13
N ILE A 33 3.83 11.83 20.28
CA ILE A 33 2.56 11.89 19.57
C ILE A 33 1.57 10.94 20.24
N PRO A 34 0.38 11.42 20.65
CA PRO A 34 -0.68 10.52 21.10
C PRO A 34 -1.07 9.55 19.98
N VAL A 35 -1.10 8.25 20.29
CA VAL A 35 -1.41 7.19 19.33
C VAL A 35 -2.77 7.40 18.66
N SER A 36 -3.76 7.91 19.40
CA SER A 36 -5.08 8.26 18.88
C SER A 36 -5.02 9.35 17.80
N THR A 37 -4.23 10.40 18.03
CA THR A 37 -4.01 11.49 17.07
C THR A 37 -3.34 10.97 15.81
N PHE A 38 -2.33 10.10 15.95
CA PHE A 38 -1.67 9.48 14.81
C PHE A 38 -2.65 8.72 13.93
N TYR A 39 -3.43 7.80 14.51
CA TYR A 39 -4.41 7.01 13.75
C TYR A 39 -5.56 7.85 13.18
N TYR A 40 -5.96 8.93 13.87
CA TYR A 40 -6.93 9.88 13.34
C TYR A 40 -6.45 10.47 12.02
N HIS A 41 -5.20 10.95 11.98
CA HIS A 41 -4.64 11.56 10.76
C HIS A 41 -4.38 10.53 9.66
N VAL A 42 -3.93 9.32 9.99
CA VAL A 42 -3.84 8.22 9.02
C VAL A 42 -5.19 7.97 8.34
N ARG A 43 -6.27 7.88 9.13
CA ARG A 43 -7.63 7.68 8.61
C ARG A 43 -8.10 8.86 7.76
N ALA A 44 -7.89 10.09 8.22
CA ALA A 44 -8.30 11.29 7.50
C ALA A 44 -7.60 11.41 6.15
N LEU A 45 -6.28 11.16 6.11
CA LEU A 45 -5.50 11.16 4.87
C LEU A 45 -5.95 10.07 3.90
N ARG A 46 -6.23 8.86 4.41
CA ARG A 46 -6.77 7.78 3.59
C ARG A 46 -8.11 8.15 2.95
N ASN A 47 -9.02 8.76 3.73
CA ASN A 47 -10.31 9.19 3.21
C ASN A 47 -10.17 10.25 2.11
N LYS A 48 -9.20 11.17 2.23
CA LYS A 48 -8.92 12.18 1.20
C LYS A 48 -8.32 11.57 -0.07
N ALA A 49 -7.44 10.57 0.06
CA ALA A 49 -6.81 9.92 -1.08
C ALA A 49 -7.73 8.94 -1.82
N CYS A 50 -8.71 8.38 -1.11
CA CYS A 50 -9.68 7.42 -1.65
C CYS A 50 -11.02 8.09 -2.02
N GLU A 51 -10.99 9.28 -2.63
CA GLU A 51 -12.19 9.85 -3.25
C GLU A 51 -12.57 8.98 -4.45
N ILE A 52 -13.42 7.98 -4.20
CA ILE A 52 -13.98 7.11 -5.24
C ILE A 52 -15.00 7.97 -6.00
N PRO A 53 -14.85 8.16 -7.33
CA PRO A 53 -15.86 8.85 -8.11
C PRO A 53 -17.21 8.19 -7.83
N GLU A 54 -18.27 8.99 -7.57
CA GLU A 54 -19.62 8.45 -7.58
C GLU A 54 -19.77 7.63 -8.85
N THR A 55 -20.29 6.41 -8.73
CA THR A 55 -20.49 5.51 -9.86
C THR A 55 -21.47 6.19 -10.82
N ALA A 56 -20.95 7.04 -11.70
CA ALA A 56 -21.70 7.62 -12.80
C ALA A 56 -22.31 6.43 -13.52
N ASP A 57 -23.64 6.37 -13.61
CA ASP A 57 -24.42 5.24 -14.13
C ASP A 57 -23.71 4.50 -15.28
N ILE A 58 -22.85 3.54 -14.94
CA ILE A 58 -22.08 2.75 -15.93
C ILE A 58 -23.00 1.71 -16.57
N SER A 59 -24.31 1.74 -16.24
CA SER A 59 -25.31 0.76 -16.68
C SER A 59 -25.53 0.72 -18.19
N ARG A 60 -24.93 1.63 -18.98
CA ARG A 60 -25.05 1.62 -20.46
C ARG A 60 -23.77 1.91 -21.25
N GLN A 61 -22.60 2.06 -20.63
CA GLN A 61 -21.36 2.12 -21.42
C GLN A 61 -20.93 0.69 -21.74
N LYS A 62 -21.09 0.30 -23.02
CA LYS A 62 -20.60 -0.97 -23.56
C LYS A 62 -19.09 -1.03 -23.31
N GLN A 63 -18.67 -1.80 -22.32
CA GLN A 63 -17.25 -2.04 -22.05
C GLN A 63 -16.67 -2.82 -23.23
N GLU A 64 -15.73 -2.21 -23.93
CA GLU A 64 -14.98 -2.88 -24.99
C GLU A 64 -13.76 -3.54 -24.36
N VAL A 65 -13.71 -4.86 -24.41
CA VAL A 65 -12.60 -5.65 -23.88
C VAL A 65 -11.71 -6.07 -25.05
N VAL A 66 -10.44 -5.70 -24.98
CA VAL A 66 -9.42 -6.15 -25.94
C VAL A 66 -8.58 -7.24 -25.26
N GLN A 67 -8.28 -8.31 -25.99
CA GLN A 67 -7.38 -9.35 -25.51
C GLN A 67 -5.98 -8.75 -25.37
N ILE A 68 -5.44 -8.76 -24.15
CA ILE A 68 -4.04 -8.44 -23.92
C ILE A 68 -3.27 -9.74 -24.21
N PRO A 69 -2.40 -9.78 -25.23
CA PRO A 69 -1.56 -10.94 -25.44
C PRO A 69 -0.66 -11.10 -24.21
N LEU A 70 -0.90 -12.18 -23.46
CA LEU A 70 0.08 -12.72 -22.54
C LEU A 70 1.20 -13.27 -23.42
N TRP A 71 2.19 -12.42 -23.71
CA TRP A 71 3.46 -12.96 -24.14
C TRP A 71 4.00 -13.73 -22.95
N GLU A 72 3.94 -15.07 -23.02
CA GLU A 72 4.88 -15.88 -22.27
C GLU A 72 6.24 -15.68 -22.94
N GLU A 73 6.90 -14.56 -22.69
CA GLU A 73 8.37 -14.56 -22.67
C GLU A 73 8.74 -15.20 -21.33
N GLY A 74 8.36 -16.48 -21.17
CA GLY A 74 9.05 -17.34 -20.25
C GLY A 74 10.50 -17.34 -20.72
N PRO A 75 11.48 -16.98 -19.87
CA PRO A 75 12.87 -17.16 -20.22
C PRO A 75 13.06 -18.63 -20.61
N GLN A 76 13.33 -18.89 -21.88
CA GLN A 76 13.90 -20.17 -22.31
C GLN A 76 15.27 -20.20 -21.65
N VAL A 77 15.36 -20.78 -20.46
CA VAL A 77 16.58 -20.88 -19.67
C VAL A 77 17.54 -21.78 -20.47
N PRO A 78 18.67 -21.30 -21.02
CA PRO A 78 19.82 -22.17 -21.15
C PRO A 78 20.41 -22.29 -19.74
N ASP A 79 20.71 -23.51 -19.33
CA ASP A 79 21.20 -23.87 -17.99
C ASP A 79 22.03 -22.78 -17.30
N GLY A 80 21.50 -22.30 -16.16
CA GLY A 80 22.29 -21.69 -15.10
C GLY A 80 22.53 -20.19 -15.16
N ILE A 81 21.50 -19.36 -14.98
CA ILE A 81 21.62 -18.11 -14.20
C ILE A 81 20.33 -17.89 -13.38
N SER A 82 20.52 -17.72 -12.08
CA SER A 82 19.52 -17.37 -11.06
C SER A 82 18.83 -16.03 -11.39
N VAL A 83 17.54 -16.07 -11.74
CA VAL A 83 16.70 -14.87 -11.81
C VAL A 83 16.02 -14.71 -10.46
N HIS A 84 16.60 -13.83 -9.64
CA HIS A 84 16.09 -13.48 -8.32
C HIS A 84 14.82 -12.62 -8.48
N SER A 85 13.68 -13.25 -8.76
CA SER A 85 12.39 -12.65 -8.45
C SER A 85 12.33 -12.48 -6.93
N PRO A 86 12.02 -11.29 -6.37
CA PRO A 86 11.73 -11.17 -4.95
C PRO A 86 10.34 -11.78 -4.68
N SER A 87 10.24 -13.10 -4.88
CA SER A 87 9.06 -13.86 -4.51
C SER A 87 9.08 -14.00 -2.99
N ILE A 88 8.10 -13.39 -2.34
CA ILE A 88 7.88 -13.58 -0.91
C ILE A 88 7.21 -14.94 -0.73
N CYS A 89 7.99 -15.96 -0.36
CA CYS A 89 7.46 -17.27 -0.02
C CYS A 89 6.96 -17.28 1.43
N LEU A 90 5.65 -17.33 1.63
CA LEU A 90 5.06 -17.55 2.95
C LEU A 90 4.85 -19.05 3.18
N GLN A 91 5.71 -19.67 3.97
CA GLN A 91 5.57 -21.07 4.36
C GLN A 91 4.80 -21.17 5.68
N MET A 92 3.55 -21.62 5.61
CA MET A 92 2.76 -21.92 6.81
C MET A 92 3.10 -23.33 7.30
N GLN A 93 3.84 -23.43 8.41
CA GLN A 93 3.99 -24.70 9.12
C GLN A 93 2.72 -24.93 9.94
N GLY A 94 1.92 -25.91 9.54
CA GLY A 94 0.72 -26.29 10.28
C GLY A 94 1.08 -26.69 11.70
N ILE A 95 0.42 -26.08 12.69
CA ILE A 95 0.49 -26.50 14.09
C ILE A 95 -0.25 -27.84 14.18
N ARG A 96 0.47 -28.92 14.53
CA ARG A 96 -0.18 -30.17 14.97
C ARG A 96 -0.72 -29.94 16.38
N VAL A 97 -2.03 -30.12 16.54
CA VAL A 97 -2.72 -30.19 17.84
C VAL A 97 -2.48 -31.55 18.48
#